data_AF-A0AAW0Y5A7-F1
#
_entry.id   AF-A0AAW0Y5A7-F1
#
_cell.length_a   1.000
_cell.length_b   1.000
_cell.length_c   1.000
_cell.angle_alpha   90.00
_cell.angle_beta   90.00
_cell.angle_gamma   90.00
#
_symmetry.space_group_name_H-M   'P 1'
#
loop_
_entity.id
_entity.type
_entity.pdbx_description
1 polymer ?
#
loop_
_entity_poly.entity_id
_entity_poly.type
_entity_poly.pdbx_seq_one_letter_code
_entity_poly.pdbx_strand_id
1 'polypeptide(L)'
;MSTEEAYYNILAGACMVIGLKFAGSSNSEAFQILWKYTRMFTNFTKRSVAELAGKSTIETCLNVILLSLSMVMAGTGDLDVLRIIRYLRSRVGPSNSTVGYGSHLTIHMALGFLYLGGGRFSLGTSNMAIAALLIACFPKFPTHSNDNRYHLQALRHLYVLAAEPRLLMPVDVDTGRLCQVNVTVRFSDTHQYKNQSYEAMAPLMLPELSKLSQVIIEGDAANHRYWPVRFSSQNKTWSVLETILRSGEGLSVKLKDGRYPYGDAPSGFQVQLAHLLTQDKSARWTMKGCVLEEVSGCSARLVSTLVGGSSPFPASSAASISSSSRVPSAATISSSSRVSSTSSTTTTTSTSTSASHLKLDDGEAAFTQALVTIIYEYLSVGKPQAITNWLAALQGVRRVSVLSQRAGLLLWQVKLIARAAHFLHHLTGSSSESAASSEESIGGEPSPLISAEQALSLNKRLELLTDTWLEEVRDEIVRYLKGETEKQYSAKCSFTLVMRDLPLPVNLNEPEGWSDPLALHAALHRARVPSAAISALSKMLFQS
;
A
#
# COMPACT_ATOMS: atom_id res chain seq x y z
N MET A 1 -21.21 50.30 -30.01
CA MET A 1 -21.47 48.89 -29.66
C MET A 1 -22.96 48.66 -29.75
N SER A 2 -23.38 47.65 -30.50
CA SER A 2 -24.76 47.17 -30.40
C SER A 2 -25.00 46.60 -28.99
N THR A 3 -26.23 46.61 -28.52
CA THR A 3 -26.59 46.06 -27.19
C THR A 3 -26.20 44.58 -27.08
N GLU A 4 -26.23 43.85 -28.20
CA GLU A 4 -25.82 42.45 -28.30
C GLU A 4 -24.30 42.26 -28.14
N GLU A 5 -23.47 43.11 -28.76
CA GLU A 5 -22.01 43.10 -28.57
C GLU A 5 -21.63 43.34 -27.11
N ALA A 6 -22.31 44.27 -26.44
CA ALA A 6 -22.07 44.53 -25.02
C ALA A 6 -22.41 43.31 -24.17
N TYR A 7 -23.55 42.67 -24.44
CA TYR A 7 -23.99 41.46 -23.73
C TYR A 7 -22.96 40.33 -23.81
N TYR A 8 -22.45 40.01 -25.01
CA TYR A 8 -21.49 38.92 -25.18
C TYR A 8 -20.12 39.21 -24.54
N ASN A 9 -19.66 40.47 -24.57
CA ASN A 9 -18.42 40.86 -23.92
C ASN A 9 -18.54 40.80 -22.39
N ILE A 10 -19.68 41.21 -21.82
CA ILE A 10 -19.95 41.07 -20.37
C ILE A 10 -19.94 39.59 -19.99
N LEU A 11 -20.57 38.73 -20.78
CA LEU A 11 -20.60 37.29 -20.53
C LEU A 11 -19.21 36.64 -20.60
N ALA A 12 -18.40 37.01 -21.60
CA ALA A 12 -17.01 36.55 -21.72
C ALA A 12 -16.15 37.04 -20.54
N GLY A 13 -16.32 38.29 -20.12
CA GLY A 13 -15.64 38.85 -18.94
C GLY A 13 -16.02 38.10 -17.65
N ALA A 14 -17.29 37.79 -17.45
CA ALA A 14 -17.74 37.00 -16.31
C ALA A 14 -17.12 35.59 -16.29
N CYS A 15 -17.04 34.93 -17.46
CA CYS A 15 -16.38 33.64 -17.60
C CYS A 15 -14.86 33.73 -17.27
N MET A 16 -14.20 34.81 -17.68
CA MET A 16 -12.79 35.06 -17.36
C MET A 16 -12.56 35.18 -15.85
N VAL A 17 -13.43 35.91 -15.15
CA VAL A 17 -13.33 36.05 -13.69
C VAL A 17 -13.53 34.70 -12.98
N ILE A 18 -14.45 33.86 -13.46
CA ILE A 18 -14.60 32.48 -12.96
C ILE A 18 -13.32 31.67 -13.18
N GLY A 19 -12.72 31.79 -14.37
CA GLY A 19 -11.45 31.15 -14.71
C GLY A 19 -10.30 31.55 -13.79
N LEU A 20 -10.17 32.83 -13.47
CA LEU A 20 -9.16 33.34 -12.53
C LEU A 20 -9.42 32.91 -11.09
N LYS A 21 -10.68 32.91 -10.65
CA LYS A 21 -11.06 32.52 -9.28
C LYS A 21 -10.78 31.04 -8.99
N PHE A 22 -11.06 30.17 -9.97
CA PHE A 22 -10.90 28.71 -9.84
C PHE A 22 -9.71 28.16 -10.64
N ALA A 23 -8.69 28.99 -10.90
CA ALA A 23 -7.51 28.58 -11.64
C ALA A 23 -6.86 27.34 -11.00
N GLY A 24 -6.60 26.32 -11.82
CA GLY A 24 -5.96 25.07 -11.40
C GLY A 24 -6.65 24.32 -10.26
N SER A 25 -7.93 24.57 -9.98
CA SER A 25 -8.67 23.94 -8.87
C SER A 25 -9.42 22.67 -9.29
N SER A 26 -9.55 22.40 -10.59
CA SER A 26 -10.30 21.27 -11.14
C SER A 26 -11.75 21.14 -10.63
N ASN A 27 -12.42 22.26 -10.33
CA ASN A 27 -13.78 22.27 -9.82
C ASN A 27 -14.80 21.88 -10.91
N SER A 28 -15.61 20.86 -10.63
CA SER A 28 -16.62 20.32 -11.55
C SER A 28 -17.76 21.29 -11.86
N GLU A 29 -18.21 22.11 -10.91
CA GLU A 29 -19.29 23.08 -11.12
C GLU A 29 -18.85 24.22 -12.05
N ALA A 30 -17.67 24.78 -11.79
CA ALA A 30 -17.08 25.83 -12.62
C ALA A 30 -16.84 25.31 -14.05
N PHE A 31 -16.37 24.07 -14.17
CA PHE A 31 -16.21 23.39 -15.45
C PHE A 31 -17.52 23.30 -16.23
N GLN A 32 -18.60 22.82 -15.60
CA GLN A 32 -19.89 22.64 -16.27
C GLN A 32 -20.46 23.98 -16.79
N ILE A 33 -20.34 25.06 -16.01
CA ILE A 33 -20.80 26.39 -16.41
C ILE A 33 -20.02 26.89 -17.62
N LEU A 34 -18.68 26.86 -17.56
CA LEU A 34 -17.83 27.31 -18.66
C LEU A 34 -17.99 26.43 -19.90
N TRP A 35 -18.17 25.13 -19.73
CA TRP A 35 -18.44 24.18 -20.81
C TRP A 35 -19.76 24.48 -21.54
N LYS A 36 -20.82 24.78 -20.78
CA LYS A 36 -22.12 25.19 -21.34
C LYS A 36 -21.98 26.44 -22.20
N TYR A 37 -21.29 27.47 -21.70
CA TYR A 37 -21.07 28.70 -22.47
C TYR A 37 -20.16 28.47 -23.68
N THR A 38 -19.10 27.66 -23.55
CA THR A 38 -18.22 27.32 -24.68
C THR A 38 -19.01 26.68 -25.82
N ARG A 39 -19.91 25.72 -25.52
CA ARG A 39 -20.79 25.10 -26.51
C ARG A 39 -21.78 26.09 -27.13
N MET A 40 -22.36 26.97 -26.32
CA MET A 40 -23.27 28.02 -26.77
C MET A 40 -22.58 28.95 -27.79
N PHE A 41 -21.41 29.48 -27.46
CA PHE A 41 -20.64 30.35 -28.36
C PHE A 41 -20.13 29.62 -29.61
N THR A 42 -19.75 28.35 -29.49
CA THR A 42 -19.36 27.53 -30.65
C THR A 42 -20.52 27.34 -31.64
N ASN A 43 -21.75 27.20 -31.14
CA ASN A 43 -22.94 27.11 -31.97
C ASN A 43 -23.32 28.46 -32.60
N PHE A 44 -23.06 29.58 -31.92
CA PHE A 44 -23.30 30.91 -32.47
C PHE A 44 -22.42 31.23 -33.67
N THR A 45 -21.17 30.74 -33.71
CA THR A 45 -20.33 30.92 -34.91
C THR A 45 -20.92 30.29 -36.18
N LYS A 46 -21.84 29.32 -36.06
CA LYS A 46 -22.48 28.63 -37.20
C LYS A 46 -23.78 29.28 -37.67
N ARG A 47 -24.35 30.22 -36.92
CA ARG A 47 -25.68 30.83 -37.17
C ARG A 47 -25.55 32.28 -37.63
N SER A 48 -26.60 32.80 -38.28
CA SER A 48 -26.71 34.21 -38.71
C SER A 48 -26.63 35.24 -37.56
N VAL A 49 -26.75 34.79 -36.30
CA VAL A 49 -26.50 35.61 -35.09
C VAL A 49 -25.10 36.23 -35.09
N ALA A 50 -24.13 35.59 -35.76
CA ALA A 50 -22.79 36.13 -35.86
C ALA A 50 -22.65 37.35 -36.79
N GLU A 51 -23.64 37.60 -37.65
CA GLU A 51 -23.67 38.78 -38.51
C GLU A 51 -24.23 40.00 -37.80
N LEU A 52 -25.09 39.81 -36.80
CA LEU A 52 -25.74 40.87 -36.03
C LEU A 52 -24.83 41.44 -34.93
N ALA A 53 -24.05 40.58 -34.26
CA ALA A 53 -23.15 40.95 -33.16
C ALA A 53 -21.66 41.05 -33.57
N GLY A 54 -21.34 40.85 -34.85
CA GLY A 54 -19.98 40.87 -35.37
C GLY A 54 -19.23 39.55 -35.19
N LYS A 55 -18.83 38.93 -36.30
CA LYS A 55 -18.14 37.62 -36.30
C LYS A 55 -16.82 37.65 -35.53
N SER A 56 -16.09 38.77 -35.59
CA SER A 56 -14.83 38.96 -34.85
C SER A 56 -15.04 39.03 -33.34
N THR A 57 -16.07 39.75 -32.88
CA THR A 57 -16.40 39.88 -31.46
C THR A 57 -16.73 38.52 -30.84
N ILE A 58 -17.59 37.75 -31.51
CA ILE A 58 -17.95 36.39 -31.05
C ILE A 58 -16.73 35.47 -30.98
N GLU A 59 -15.84 35.54 -31.97
CA GLU A 59 -14.61 34.73 -31.97
C GLU A 59 -13.70 35.12 -30.80
N THR A 60 -13.56 36.43 -30.50
CA THR A 60 -12.78 36.88 -29.35
C THR A 60 -13.40 36.43 -28.02
N CYS A 61 -14.72 36.50 -27.88
CA CYS A 61 -15.42 36.00 -26.69
C CYS A 61 -15.25 34.49 -26.51
N LEU A 62 -15.37 33.72 -27.60
CA LEU A 62 -15.15 32.27 -27.60
C LEU A 62 -13.73 31.92 -27.14
N ASN A 63 -12.72 32.64 -27.65
CA ASN A 63 -11.32 32.46 -27.25
C ASN A 63 -11.08 32.77 -25.76
N VAL A 64 -11.70 33.82 -25.24
CA VAL A 64 -11.62 34.17 -23.80
C VAL A 64 -12.27 33.10 -22.92
N ILE A 65 -13.46 32.61 -23.30
CA ILE A 65 -14.16 31.55 -22.55
C ILE A 65 -13.35 30.24 -22.60
N LEU A 66 -12.77 29.90 -23.75
CA LEU A 66 -11.89 28.74 -23.90
C LEU A 66 -10.66 28.84 -23.00
N LEU A 67 -10.01 30.02 -22.98
CA LEU A 67 -8.87 30.27 -22.10
C LEU A 67 -9.26 30.13 -20.62
N SER A 68 -10.45 30.62 -20.26
CA SER A 68 -11.02 30.50 -18.91
C SER A 68 -11.25 29.04 -18.53
N LEU A 69 -11.84 28.25 -19.42
CA LEU A 69 -12.07 26.82 -19.23
C LEU A 69 -10.75 26.06 -19.02
N SER A 70 -9.74 26.34 -19.84
CA SER A 70 -8.40 25.77 -19.69
C SER A 70 -7.68 26.21 -18.42
N MET A 71 -7.92 27.43 -17.93
CA MET A 71 -7.35 27.88 -16.64
C MET A 71 -7.92 27.09 -15.46
N VAL A 72 -9.21 26.76 -15.44
CA VAL A 72 -9.82 25.96 -14.36
C VAL A 72 -9.28 24.52 -14.37
N MET A 73 -9.12 23.93 -15.57
CA MET A 73 -8.57 22.58 -15.79
C MET A 73 -7.05 22.57 -16.01
N ALA A 74 -6.33 23.58 -15.52
CA ALA A 74 -4.91 23.70 -15.82
C ALA A 74 -4.10 22.52 -15.24
N GLY A 75 -3.31 21.86 -16.08
CA GLY A 75 -2.43 20.74 -15.73
C GLY A 75 -3.09 19.36 -15.68
N THR A 76 -4.43 19.24 -15.69
CA THR A 76 -5.11 17.93 -15.56
C THR A 76 -5.18 17.14 -16.87
N GLY A 77 -5.08 17.81 -18.02
CA GLY A 77 -5.15 17.13 -19.31
C GLY A 77 -6.56 16.67 -19.73
N ASP A 78 -7.62 17.34 -19.27
CA ASP A 78 -9.01 16.93 -19.54
C ASP A 78 -9.30 16.70 -21.04
N LEU A 79 -9.89 15.54 -21.34
CA LEU A 79 -10.09 15.07 -22.71
C LEU A 79 -11.15 15.89 -23.45
N ASP A 80 -12.17 16.35 -22.74
CA ASP A 80 -13.28 17.08 -23.35
C ASP A 80 -12.86 18.49 -23.73
N VAL A 81 -12.12 19.20 -22.88
CA VAL A 81 -11.48 20.48 -23.25
C VAL A 81 -10.57 20.29 -24.48
N LEU A 82 -9.73 19.25 -24.47
CA LEU A 82 -8.81 18.98 -25.57
C LEU A 82 -9.55 18.74 -26.91
N ARG A 83 -10.68 18.03 -26.89
CA ARG A 83 -11.51 17.82 -28.09
C ARG A 83 -12.01 19.13 -28.67
N ILE A 84 -12.49 20.06 -27.83
CA ILE A 84 -12.92 21.39 -28.30
C ILE A 84 -11.74 22.18 -28.85
N ILE A 85 -10.59 22.19 -28.16
CA ILE A 85 -9.39 22.88 -28.63
C ILE A 85 -8.98 22.37 -30.02
N ARG A 86 -8.95 21.05 -30.23
CA ARG A 86 -8.64 20.46 -31.55
C ARG A 86 -9.66 20.87 -32.62
N TYR A 87 -10.94 20.88 -32.27
CA TYR A 87 -12.01 21.32 -33.17
C TYR A 87 -11.82 22.78 -33.59
N LEU A 88 -11.60 23.70 -32.63
CA LEU A 88 -11.39 25.11 -32.92
C LEU A 88 -10.11 25.34 -33.75
N ARG A 89 -9.05 24.60 -33.46
CA ARG A 89 -7.81 24.59 -34.26
C ARG A 89 -8.02 24.10 -35.70
N SER A 90 -8.96 23.18 -35.94
CA SER A 90 -9.24 22.68 -37.30
C SER A 90 -10.08 23.62 -38.17
N ARG A 91 -10.66 24.70 -37.60
CA ARG A 91 -11.48 25.65 -38.37
C ARG A 91 -10.68 26.57 -39.30
N VAL A 92 -9.38 26.35 -39.39
CA VAL A 92 -8.41 27.20 -40.07
C VAL A 92 -8.47 26.91 -41.56
N GLY A 93 -8.80 27.93 -42.35
CA GLY A 93 -8.88 27.83 -43.79
C GLY A 93 -9.39 29.10 -44.44
N PRO A 94 -9.31 29.20 -45.78
CA PRO A 94 -9.74 30.39 -46.53
C PRO A 94 -11.25 30.68 -46.39
N SER A 95 -12.04 29.72 -45.91
CA SER A 95 -13.48 29.86 -45.64
C SER A 95 -13.81 30.65 -44.36
N ASN A 96 -12.87 30.80 -43.43
CA ASN A 96 -13.08 31.48 -42.14
C ASN A 96 -12.09 32.63 -41.95
N SER A 97 -12.28 33.75 -42.64
CA SER A 97 -11.39 34.92 -42.57
C SER A 97 -11.34 35.61 -41.19
N THR A 98 -12.28 35.27 -40.30
CA THR A 98 -12.39 35.83 -38.95
C THR A 98 -11.43 35.19 -37.94
N VAL A 99 -10.83 34.04 -38.28
CA VAL A 99 -9.83 33.35 -37.45
C VAL A 99 -8.45 33.87 -37.81
N GLY A 100 -7.99 34.90 -37.09
CA GLY A 100 -6.66 35.50 -37.26
C GLY A 100 -5.59 34.90 -36.34
N TYR A 101 -4.37 35.42 -36.43
CA TYR A 101 -3.21 34.97 -35.63
C TYR A 101 -3.51 34.94 -34.11
N GLY A 102 -4.19 35.96 -33.58
CA GLY A 102 -4.56 36.04 -32.17
C GLY A 102 -5.49 34.93 -31.68
N SER A 103 -6.41 34.45 -32.54
CA SER A 103 -7.28 33.31 -32.20
C SER A 103 -6.45 32.04 -32.03
N HIS A 104 -5.51 31.79 -32.95
CA HIS A 104 -4.58 30.67 -32.85
C HIS A 104 -3.71 30.74 -31.60
N LEU A 105 -3.14 31.91 -31.33
CA LEU A 105 -2.33 32.14 -30.14
C LEU A 105 -3.10 31.74 -28.87
N THR A 106 -4.37 32.14 -28.77
CA THR A 106 -5.21 31.83 -27.61
C THR A 106 -5.56 30.35 -27.52
N ILE A 107 -5.93 29.71 -28.63
CA ILE A 107 -6.22 28.28 -28.67
C ILE A 107 -4.99 27.45 -28.24
N HIS A 108 -3.79 27.85 -28.68
CA HIS A 108 -2.56 27.20 -28.28
C HIS A 108 -2.14 27.52 -26.84
N MET A 109 -2.41 28.74 -26.34
CA MET A 109 -2.22 29.10 -24.93
C MET A 109 -3.15 28.28 -24.03
N ALA A 110 -4.41 28.11 -24.42
CA ALA A 110 -5.38 27.26 -23.74
C ALA A 110 -4.97 25.78 -23.75
N LEU A 111 -4.36 25.29 -24.84
CA LEU A 111 -3.75 23.95 -24.90
C LEU A 111 -2.56 23.84 -23.94
N GLY A 112 -1.70 24.86 -23.92
CA GLY A 112 -0.53 24.93 -23.03
C GLY A 112 -0.92 24.90 -21.55
N PHE A 113 -1.99 25.61 -21.17
CA PHE A 113 -2.53 25.56 -19.80
C PHE A 113 -3.06 24.19 -19.41
N LEU A 114 -3.74 23.50 -20.34
CA LEU A 114 -4.26 22.16 -20.09
C LEU A 114 -3.15 21.15 -19.77
N TYR A 115 -1.99 21.27 -20.44
CA TYR A 115 -0.81 20.42 -20.26
C TYR A 115 0.39 21.19 -19.67
N LEU A 116 0.14 22.05 -18.68
CA LEU A 116 1.16 22.92 -18.13
C LEU A 116 2.33 22.10 -17.55
N GLY A 117 3.53 22.32 -18.10
CA GLY A 117 4.74 21.58 -17.76
C GLY A 117 4.57 20.05 -17.88
N GLY A 118 3.81 19.58 -18.87
CA GLY A 118 3.55 18.15 -19.09
C GLY A 118 2.60 17.53 -18.07
N GLY A 119 1.82 18.35 -17.35
CA GLY A 119 0.93 17.89 -16.28
C GLY A 119 1.59 17.88 -14.89
N ARG A 120 2.80 18.42 -14.76
CA ARG A 120 3.49 18.58 -13.46
C ARG A 120 3.07 19.85 -12.71
N PHE A 121 2.73 20.89 -13.46
CA PHE A 121 2.43 22.22 -12.92
C PHE A 121 0.96 22.55 -13.09
N SER A 122 0.45 23.41 -12.23
CA SER A 122 -0.88 24.01 -12.37
C SER A 122 -0.85 25.47 -11.89
N LEU A 123 -1.92 26.23 -12.13
CA LEU A 123 -1.97 27.68 -11.90
C LEU A 123 -2.44 28.05 -10.48
N GLY A 124 -1.63 28.79 -9.73
CA GLY A 124 -1.99 29.27 -8.37
C GLY A 124 -2.97 30.44 -8.38
N THR A 125 -3.65 30.68 -7.25
CA THR A 125 -4.57 31.82 -7.06
C THR A 125 -4.06 32.86 -6.05
N SER A 126 -2.74 32.89 -5.80
CA SER A 126 -2.13 33.96 -5.00
C SER A 126 -2.29 35.33 -5.67
N ASN A 127 -2.27 36.42 -4.90
CA ASN A 127 -2.43 37.78 -5.44
C ASN A 127 -1.43 38.08 -6.58
N MET A 128 -0.19 37.59 -6.45
CA MET A 128 0.84 37.72 -7.47
C MET A 128 0.54 36.86 -8.71
N ALA A 129 0.08 35.61 -8.50
CA ALA A 129 -0.30 34.72 -9.59
C ALA A 129 -1.49 35.30 -10.39
N ILE A 130 -2.51 35.85 -9.71
CA ILE A 130 -3.65 36.49 -10.37
C ILE A 130 -3.20 37.71 -11.18
N ALA A 131 -2.32 38.56 -10.62
CA ALA A 131 -1.78 39.71 -11.34
C ALA A 131 -1.02 39.27 -12.61
N ALA A 132 -0.20 38.23 -12.50
CA ALA A 132 0.54 37.66 -13.63
C ALA A 132 -0.39 37.07 -14.69
N LEU A 133 -1.44 36.34 -14.27
CA LEU A 133 -2.44 35.78 -15.17
C LEU A 133 -3.26 36.85 -15.87
N LEU A 134 -3.65 37.93 -15.19
CA LEU A 134 -4.36 39.06 -15.79
C LEU A 134 -3.53 39.71 -16.91
N ILE A 135 -2.23 39.89 -16.67
CA ILE A 135 -1.31 40.42 -17.67
C ILE A 135 -1.17 39.44 -18.84
N ALA A 136 -0.96 38.14 -18.57
CA ALA A 136 -0.74 37.15 -19.62
C ALA A 136 -2.00 36.88 -20.47
N CYS A 137 -3.17 36.82 -19.83
CA CYS A 137 -4.46 36.48 -20.42
C CYS A 137 -5.26 37.71 -20.86
N PHE A 138 -4.62 38.87 -21.07
CA PHE A 138 -5.31 40.09 -21.44
C PHE A 138 -6.23 39.88 -22.68
N PRO A 139 -7.54 40.18 -22.59
CA PRO A 139 -8.56 39.76 -23.55
C PRO A 139 -8.59 40.57 -24.86
N LYS A 140 -7.43 41.02 -25.34
CA LYS A 140 -7.22 41.56 -26.68
C LYS A 140 -6.05 40.82 -27.31
N PHE A 141 -6.34 40.13 -28.41
CA PHE A 141 -5.37 39.30 -29.12
C PHE A 141 -4.83 40.02 -30.37
N PRO A 142 -3.56 39.78 -30.74
CA PRO A 142 -2.92 40.43 -31.88
C PRO A 142 -3.55 39.98 -33.20
N THR A 143 -3.65 40.90 -34.16
CA THR A 143 -4.18 40.59 -35.50
C THR A 143 -3.17 39.83 -36.36
N HIS A 144 -1.90 40.22 -36.27
CA HIS A 144 -0.76 39.61 -36.96
C HIS A 144 0.39 39.36 -35.99
N SER A 145 1.40 38.59 -36.41
CA SER A 145 2.51 38.20 -35.54
C SER A 145 3.33 39.37 -35.00
N ASN A 146 3.46 40.48 -35.73
CA ASN A 146 4.19 41.66 -35.27
C ASN A 146 3.30 42.72 -34.59
N ASP A 147 2.01 42.44 -34.38
CA ASP A 147 1.07 43.37 -33.77
C ASP A 147 1.23 43.40 -32.24
N ASN A 148 1.67 44.56 -31.74
CA ASN A 148 1.83 44.86 -30.31
C ASN A 148 1.04 46.12 -29.90
N ARG A 149 0.05 46.55 -30.71
CA ARG A 149 -0.64 47.85 -30.52
C ARG A 149 -1.41 47.95 -29.21
N TYR A 150 -2.12 46.88 -28.83
CA TYR A 150 -2.98 46.86 -27.64
C TYR A 150 -2.36 46.13 -26.45
N HIS A 151 -1.44 45.21 -26.70
CA HIS A 151 -0.80 44.41 -25.68
C HIS A 151 0.53 43.88 -26.20
N LEU A 152 1.57 43.99 -25.39
CA LEU A 152 2.90 43.47 -25.71
C LEU A 152 2.90 41.94 -25.66
N GLN A 153 3.23 41.28 -26.76
CA GLN A 153 3.17 39.81 -26.84
C GLN A 153 4.08 39.09 -25.85
N ALA A 154 5.23 39.68 -25.48
CA ALA A 154 6.15 39.10 -24.50
C ALA A 154 5.50 38.89 -23.11
N LEU A 155 4.55 39.75 -22.74
CA LEU A 155 3.84 39.66 -21.46
C LEU A 155 2.93 38.44 -21.36
N ARG A 156 2.60 37.80 -22.49
CA ARG A 156 1.83 36.55 -22.50
C ARG A 156 2.56 35.39 -21.86
N HIS A 157 3.89 35.44 -21.73
CA HIS A 157 4.66 34.40 -21.04
C HIS A 157 4.71 34.59 -19.51
N LEU A 158 4.11 35.67 -18.98
CA LEU A 158 4.13 35.96 -17.55
C LEU A 158 3.31 34.95 -16.73
N TYR A 159 2.47 34.11 -17.37
CA TYR A 159 1.77 33.02 -16.70
C TYR A 159 2.70 32.05 -15.95
N VAL A 160 3.99 32.00 -16.32
CA VAL A 160 4.99 31.16 -15.65
C VAL A 160 5.13 31.54 -14.17
N LEU A 161 4.94 32.80 -13.80
CA LEU A 161 4.97 33.23 -12.39
C LEU A 161 3.79 32.70 -11.57
N ALA A 162 2.69 32.33 -12.24
CA ALA A 162 1.54 31.69 -11.62
C ALA A 162 1.63 30.16 -11.62
N ALA A 163 2.64 29.57 -12.27
CA ALA A 163 2.78 28.12 -12.38
C ALA A 163 3.44 27.55 -11.13
N GLU A 164 2.75 26.63 -10.46
CA GLU A 164 3.20 25.97 -9.23
C GLU A 164 3.22 24.44 -9.42
N PRO A 165 4.25 23.72 -8.93
CA PRO A 165 4.30 22.27 -9.01
C PRO A 165 3.32 21.67 -8.00
N ARG A 166 2.33 20.92 -8.49
CA ARG A 166 1.26 20.33 -7.65
C ARG A 166 0.97 18.86 -7.92
N LEU A 167 1.74 18.24 -8.81
CA LEU A 167 1.60 16.83 -9.13
C LEU A 167 2.15 15.95 -7.99
N LEU A 168 1.26 15.16 -7.39
CA LEU A 168 1.63 14.13 -6.44
C LEU A 168 1.86 12.81 -7.19
N MET A 169 3.10 12.34 -7.20
CA MET A 169 3.51 11.09 -7.83
C MET A 169 4.03 10.13 -6.76
N PRO A 170 3.28 9.09 -6.38
CA PRO A 170 3.81 8.09 -5.46
C PRO A 170 4.72 7.11 -6.22
N VAL A 171 5.85 6.80 -5.61
CA VAL A 171 6.87 5.88 -6.10
C VAL A 171 6.99 4.77 -5.07
N ASP A 172 6.87 3.53 -5.53
CA ASP A 172 7.06 2.39 -4.67
C ASP A 172 8.56 2.23 -4.32
N VAL A 173 8.85 2.05 -3.03
CA VAL A 173 10.23 1.97 -2.51
C VAL A 173 10.94 0.71 -3.01
N ASP A 174 10.22 -0.40 -3.13
CA ASP A 174 10.83 -1.69 -3.47
C ASP A 174 11.09 -1.82 -4.97
N THR A 175 10.17 -1.34 -5.81
CA THR A 175 10.31 -1.41 -7.28
C THR A 175 10.93 -0.17 -7.91
N GLY A 176 10.94 0.98 -7.21
CA GLY A 176 11.34 2.27 -7.76
C GLY A 176 10.43 2.77 -8.90
N ARG A 177 9.25 2.17 -9.07
CA ARG A 177 8.29 2.51 -10.14
C ARG A 177 7.17 3.38 -9.58
N LEU A 178 6.55 4.17 -10.46
CA LEU A 178 5.33 4.90 -10.13
C LEU A 178 4.22 3.92 -9.78
N CYS A 179 3.56 4.18 -8.66
CA CYS A 179 2.46 3.35 -8.18
C CYS A 179 1.15 4.14 -8.16
N GLN A 180 0.04 3.42 -7.96
CA GLN A 180 -1.26 4.04 -7.70
C GLN A 180 -1.58 3.87 -6.22
N VAL A 181 -2.02 4.95 -5.57
CA VAL A 181 -2.31 4.96 -4.14
C VAL A 181 -3.55 5.82 -3.89
N ASN A 182 -4.41 5.41 -2.96
CA ASN A 182 -5.55 6.22 -2.56
C ASN A 182 -5.09 7.40 -1.70
N VAL A 183 -5.57 8.60 -2.01
CA VAL A 183 -5.22 9.83 -1.32
C VAL A 183 -6.50 10.55 -0.91
N THR A 184 -6.64 10.78 0.39
CA THR A 184 -7.71 11.56 0.99
C THR A 184 -7.17 12.96 1.29
N VAL A 185 -7.72 13.95 0.60
CA VAL A 185 -7.36 15.36 0.77
C VAL A 185 -8.45 16.04 1.60
N ARG A 186 -8.06 16.73 2.69
CA ARG A 186 -8.95 17.53 3.53
C ARG A 186 -8.69 19.02 3.29
N PHE A 187 -9.76 19.76 3.04
CA PHE A 187 -9.68 21.21 2.86
C PHE A 187 -9.65 21.92 4.22
N SER A 188 -9.09 23.13 4.26
CA SER A 188 -9.20 24.02 5.42
C SER A 188 -10.60 24.63 5.48
N ASP A 189 -11.17 24.71 6.68
CA ASP A 189 -12.48 25.32 6.88
C ASP A 189 -12.47 26.80 6.50
N THR A 190 -13.45 27.21 5.70
CA THR A 190 -13.67 28.61 5.34
C THR A 190 -15.13 28.98 5.60
N HIS A 191 -15.47 30.27 5.46
CA HIS A 191 -16.86 30.70 5.53
C HIS A 191 -17.76 30.08 4.45
N GLN A 192 -17.18 29.64 3.32
CA GLN A 192 -17.91 29.11 2.16
C GLN A 192 -18.17 27.60 2.26
N TYR A 193 -17.27 26.86 2.92
CA TYR A 193 -17.37 25.42 3.07
C TYR A 193 -16.67 24.95 4.35
N LYS A 194 -17.25 23.93 5.00
CA LYS A 194 -16.71 23.31 6.23
C LYS A 194 -16.57 21.81 6.03
N ASN A 195 -15.51 21.22 6.58
CA ASN A 195 -15.22 19.78 6.62
C ASN A 195 -15.37 19.08 5.27
N GLN A 196 -14.94 19.71 4.18
CA GLN A 196 -14.91 19.05 2.88
C GLN A 196 -13.65 18.20 2.75
N SER A 197 -13.85 16.95 2.31
CA SER A 197 -12.78 16.04 1.94
C SER A 197 -13.07 15.41 0.58
N TYR A 198 -12.03 15.16 -0.19
CA TYR A 198 -12.12 14.47 -1.47
C TYR A 198 -11.12 13.31 -1.50
N GLU A 199 -11.56 12.17 -2.01
CA GLU A 199 -10.74 10.98 -2.19
C GLU A 199 -10.47 10.72 -3.66
N ALA A 200 -9.21 10.50 -4.01
CA ALA A 200 -8.79 10.20 -5.36
C ALA A 200 -7.56 9.29 -5.39
N MET A 201 -7.41 8.59 -6.51
CA MET A 201 -6.24 7.78 -6.79
C MET A 201 -5.12 8.66 -7.35
N ALA A 202 -3.96 8.63 -6.71
CA ALA A 202 -2.73 9.21 -7.24
C ALA A 202 -2.14 8.27 -8.32
N PRO A 203 -1.44 8.78 -9.35
CA PRO A 203 -0.93 10.15 -9.51
C PRO A 203 -2.02 11.18 -9.80
N LEU A 204 -2.02 12.29 -9.04
CA LEU A 204 -3.06 13.31 -9.12
C LEU A 204 -2.50 14.71 -8.91
N MET A 205 -3.20 15.71 -9.46
CA MET A 205 -2.91 17.13 -9.21
C MET A 205 -3.58 17.57 -7.91
N LEU A 206 -2.77 18.04 -6.96
CA LEU A 206 -3.30 18.57 -5.72
C LEU A 206 -3.95 19.95 -5.96
N PRO A 207 -5.04 20.26 -5.22
CA PRO A 207 -5.52 21.63 -5.10
C PRO A 207 -4.43 22.54 -4.51
N GLU A 208 -4.70 23.84 -4.51
CA GLU A 208 -3.78 24.81 -3.95
C GLU A 208 -3.47 24.51 -2.47
N LEU A 209 -2.17 24.39 -2.15
CA LEU A 209 -1.66 23.98 -0.85
C LEU A 209 -2.15 24.90 0.29
N SER A 210 -2.33 26.19 0.03
CA SER A 210 -2.84 27.17 0.99
C SER A 210 -4.26 26.89 1.48
N LYS A 211 -5.07 26.16 0.70
CA LYS A 211 -6.48 25.83 0.98
C LYS A 211 -6.65 24.44 1.62
N LEU A 212 -5.55 23.71 1.82
CA LEU A 212 -5.56 22.35 2.34
C LEU A 212 -5.21 22.34 3.83
N SER A 213 -5.93 21.53 4.59
CA SER A 213 -5.61 21.28 6.01
C SER A 213 -4.71 20.06 6.15
N GLN A 214 -5.05 18.97 5.47
CA GLN A 214 -4.34 17.69 5.56
C GLN A 214 -4.36 16.92 4.23
N VAL A 215 -3.27 16.24 3.93
CA VAL A 215 -3.17 15.26 2.83
C VAL A 215 -2.81 13.92 3.45
N ILE A 216 -3.74 12.97 3.37
CA ILE A 216 -3.62 11.65 3.95
C ILE A 216 -3.49 10.66 2.81
N ILE A 217 -2.43 9.89 2.83
CA ILE A 217 -2.19 8.83 1.88
C ILE A 217 -2.61 7.57 2.58
N GLU A 218 -3.57 6.89 1.98
CA GLU A 218 -4.27 5.77 2.58
C GLU A 218 -4.89 6.19 3.92
N GLY A 219 -6.13 6.71 3.84
CA GLY A 219 -6.90 7.14 5.02
C GLY A 219 -7.81 6.08 5.64
N ASP A 220 -8.26 5.10 4.85
CA ASP A 220 -9.17 4.02 5.29
C ASP A 220 -8.48 2.90 6.10
N ALA A 221 -8.64 2.97 7.44
CA ALA A 221 -8.10 2.01 8.43
C ALA A 221 -8.23 0.54 8.02
N ALA A 222 -9.32 0.16 7.35
CA ALA A 222 -9.59 -1.22 6.99
C ALA A 222 -8.75 -1.69 5.77
N ASN A 223 -8.68 -0.90 4.69
CA ASN A 223 -8.21 -1.36 3.37
C ASN A 223 -6.87 -0.73 2.89
N HIS A 224 -6.03 -0.23 3.78
CA HIS A 224 -4.73 0.36 3.45
C HIS A 224 -3.70 -0.62 2.83
N ARG A 225 -3.42 -0.57 1.53
CA ARG A 225 -2.46 -1.48 0.86
C ARG A 225 -1.00 -1.10 1.09
N TYR A 226 -0.74 0.18 1.21
CA TYR A 226 0.54 0.78 1.51
C TYR A 226 0.61 1.20 2.99
N TRP A 227 1.76 1.71 3.40
CA TRP A 227 1.92 2.35 4.71
C TRP A 227 1.34 3.76 4.68
N PRO A 228 0.46 4.12 5.63
CA PRO A 228 -0.22 5.41 5.61
C PRO A 228 0.76 6.55 5.94
N VAL A 229 0.68 7.63 5.17
CA VAL A 229 1.50 8.83 5.36
C VAL A 229 0.56 10.02 5.50
N ARG A 230 0.75 10.81 6.56
CA ARG A 230 -0.12 11.95 6.88
C ARG A 230 0.67 13.25 6.87
N PHE A 231 0.29 14.16 5.99
CA PHE A 231 0.78 15.53 5.95
C PHE A 231 -0.29 16.44 6.55
N SER A 232 0.08 17.25 7.54
CA SER A 232 -0.81 18.20 8.19
C SER A 232 -0.19 19.58 8.11
N SER A 233 -1.00 20.60 7.79
CA SER A 233 -0.56 22.00 7.66
C SER A 233 0.08 22.55 8.94
N GLN A 234 -0.36 22.07 10.12
CA GLN A 234 0.18 22.49 11.42
C GLN A 234 1.56 21.90 11.75
N ASN A 235 1.94 20.82 11.08
CA ASN A 235 3.16 20.08 11.39
C ASN A 235 4.29 20.45 10.43
N LYS A 236 5.55 20.25 10.87
CA LYS A 236 6.75 20.34 10.01
C LYS A 236 6.72 19.38 8.80
N THR A 237 5.77 18.46 8.75
CA THR A 237 5.58 17.55 7.61
C THR A 237 5.10 18.29 6.35
N TRP A 238 4.48 19.46 6.51
CA TRP A 238 4.01 20.26 5.37
C TRP A 238 5.15 20.78 4.48
N SER A 239 6.24 21.28 5.08
CA SER A 239 7.40 21.75 4.32
C SER A 239 8.12 20.63 3.58
N VAL A 240 8.07 19.41 4.11
CA VAL A 240 8.57 18.21 3.44
C VAL A 240 7.74 17.92 2.18
N LEU A 241 6.41 18.00 2.26
CA LEU A 241 5.53 17.85 1.10
C LEU A 241 5.83 18.90 0.02
N GLU A 242 5.99 20.17 0.40
CA GLU A 242 6.35 21.24 -0.55
C GLU A 242 7.70 20.97 -1.23
N THR A 243 8.67 20.45 -0.47
CA THR A 243 10.00 20.10 -1.00
C THR A 243 9.92 18.91 -1.96
N ILE A 244 9.08 17.91 -1.68
CA ILE A 244 8.83 16.76 -2.56
C ILE A 244 8.17 17.22 -3.86
N LEU A 245 7.18 18.10 -3.78
CA LEU A 245 6.51 18.63 -4.97
C LEU A 245 7.48 19.45 -5.84
N ARG A 246 8.34 20.26 -5.23
CA ARG A 246 9.35 21.07 -5.95
C ARG A 246 10.45 20.22 -6.58
N SER A 247 11.03 19.28 -5.83
CA SER A 247 12.11 18.39 -6.30
C SER A 247 11.63 17.47 -7.43
N GLY A 248 10.40 16.96 -7.33
CA GLY A 248 9.84 16.06 -8.33
C GLY A 248 10.36 14.63 -8.26
N GLU A 249 11.08 14.28 -7.21
CA GLU A 249 11.59 12.91 -6.94
C GLU A 249 10.45 11.92 -6.60
N GLY A 250 9.22 12.42 -6.49
CA GLY A 250 8.05 11.62 -6.14
C GLY A 250 8.02 11.29 -4.66
N LEU A 251 6.85 10.89 -4.17
CA LEU A 251 6.69 10.46 -2.80
C LEU A 251 7.01 8.98 -2.69
N SER A 252 8.02 8.63 -1.91
CA SER A 252 8.32 7.25 -1.58
C SER A 252 7.23 6.65 -0.68
N VAL A 253 6.53 5.64 -1.18
CA VAL A 253 5.50 4.89 -0.45
C VAL A 253 5.90 3.43 -0.44
N LYS A 254 5.81 2.78 0.72
CA LYS A 254 6.12 1.35 0.86
C LYS A 254 4.84 0.52 0.85
N LEU A 255 4.80 -0.53 0.03
CA LEU A 255 3.71 -1.51 0.03
C LEU A 255 3.74 -2.32 1.33
N LYS A 256 2.57 -2.68 1.88
CA LYS A 256 2.51 -3.64 2.96
C LYS A 256 2.72 -5.05 2.42
N ASP A 257 3.55 -5.82 3.11
CA ASP A 257 3.77 -7.22 2.81
C ASP A 257 2.43 -7.98 2.78
N GLY A 258 2.30 -8.94 1.84
CA GLY A 258 1.07 -9.72 1.67
C GLY A 258 -0.11 -9.01 1.01
N ARG A 259 0.07 -7.77 0.53
CA ARG A 259 -0.97 -7.03 -0.23
C ARG A 259 -0.52 -6.79 -1.67
N TYR A 260 -1.50 -6.65 -2.57
CA TYR A 260 -1.28 -6.37 -3.99
C TYR A 260 -1.28 -4.85 -4.27
N PRO A 261 -0.38 -4.34 -5.13
CA PRO A 261 -0.45 -2.95 -5.60
C PRO A 261 -1.76 -2.71 -6.37
N TYR A 262 -2.25 -1.46 -6.43
CA TYR A 262 -3.52 -1.13 -7.09
C TYR A 262 -3.53 -1.37 -8.61
N GLY A 263 -2.37 -1.22 -9.29
CA GLY A 263 -2.29 -1.35 -10.75
C GLY A 263 -2.13 -2.78 -11.27
N ASP A 264 -1.15 -3.51 -10.73
CA ASP A 264 -0.74 -4.84 -11.23
C ASP A 264 -1.51 -6.00 -10.57
N ALA A 265 -2.58 -5.70 -9.84
CA ALA A 265 -3.36 -6.72 -9.16
C ALA A 265 -4.11 -7.63 -10.16
N PRO A 266 -3.99 -8.97 -10.04
CA PRO A 266 -4.89 -9.86 -10.72
C PRO A 266 -6.32 -9.69 -10.13
N SER A 267 -7.34 -10.13 -10.87
CA SER A 267 -8.79 -9.91 -10.62
C SER A 267 -9.19 -9.49 -9.19
N GLY A 268 -10.07 -8.48 -9.05
CA GLY A 268 -10.43 -7.88 -7.74
C GLY A 268 -10.83 -8.87 -6.64
N PHE A 269 -11.37 -10.04 -7.00
CA PHE A 269 -11.66 -11.14 -6.07
C PHE A 269 -10.41 -11.69 -5.38
N GLN A 270 -9.31 -11.91 -6.10
CA GLN A 270 -8.06 -12.43 -5.53
C GLN A 270 -7.43 -11.42 -4.56
N VAL A 271 -7.55 -10.13 -4.85
CA VAL A 271 -7.10 -9.08 -3.94
C VAL A 271 -7.92 -9.07 -2.66
N GLN A 272 -9.23 -9.19 -2.78
CA GLN A 272 -10.12 -9.20 -1.62
C GLN A 272 -9.96 -10.49 -0.80
N LEU A 273 -9.76 -11.62 -1.46
CA LEU A 273 -9.39 -12.88 -0.82
C LEU A 273 -8.06 -12.76 -0.07
N ALA A 274 -7.02 -12.24 -0.72
CA ALA A 274 -5.73 -11.99 -0.07
C ALA A 274 -5.88 -11.07 1.15
N HIS A 275 -6.72 -10.04 1.04
CA HIS A 275 -7.00 -9.14 2.14
C HIS A 275 -7.70 -9.82 3.32
N LEU A 276 -8.77 -10.57 3.05
CA LEU A 276 -9.51 -11.34 4.06
C LEU A 276 -8.61 -12.39 4.72
N LEU A 277 -7.83 -13.12 3.93
CA LEU A 277 -6.86 -14.07 4.44
C LEU A 277 -5.83 -13.36 5.35
N THR A 278 -5.24 -12.24 4.95
CA THR A 278 -4.30 -11.52 5.84
C THR A 278 -4.93 -11.02 7.14
N GLN A 279 -6.25 -10.81 7.20
CA GLN A 279 -6.97 -10.43 8.42
C GLN A 279 -7.36 -11.64 9.29
N ASP A 280 -7.65 -12.78 8.67
CA ASP A 280 -8.11 -13.98 9.35
C ASP A 280 -6.98 -14.67 10.13
N LYS A 281 -7.12 -14.66 11.46
CA LYS A 281 -6.19 -15.33 12.38
C LYS A 281 -6.33 -16.87 12.36
N SER A 282 -7.49 -17.39 11.98
CA SER A 282 -7.81 -18.83 11.96
C SER A 282 -7.32 -19.55 10.70
N ALA A 283 -7.27 -18.85 9.56
CA ALA A 283 -6.86 -19.41 8.28
C ALA A 283 -5.37 -19.85 8.22
N ARG A 284 -4.59 -19.53 9.27
CA ARG A 284 -3.20 -19.99 9.51
C ARG A 284 -3.02 -21.51 9.47
N TRP A 285 -4.01 -22.25 9.96
CA TRP A 285 -3.93 -23.71 10.13
C TRP A 285 -4.38 -24.48 8.89
N THR A 286 -5.22 -23.86 8.06
CA THR A 286 -5.84 -24.48 6.88
C THR A 286 -5.17 -24.13 5.57
N MET A 287 -4.22 -23.19 5.59
CA MET A 287 -3.56 -22.69 4.39
C MET A 287 -2.67 -23.73 3.72
N LYS A 288 -2.75 -23.82 2.39
CA LYS A 288 -1.88 -24.67 1.55
C LYS A 288 -0.84 -23.81 0.85
N GLY A 289 0.34 -24.38 0.60
CA GLY A 289 1.48 -23.67 -0.03
C GLY A 289 1.15 -23.04 -1.39
N CYS A 290 0.36 -23.72 -2.23
CA CYS A 290 -0.06 -23.20 -3.54
C CYS A 290 -0.90 -21.93 -3.45
N VAL A 291 -1.78 -21.83 -2.46
CA VAL A 291 -2.63 -20.64 -2.25
C VAL A 291 -1.80 -19.49 -1.69
N LEU A 292 -0.70 -19.78 -0.98
CA LEU A 292 0.19 -18.77 -0.42
C LEU A 292 0.94 -18.00 -1.52
N GLU A 293 1.34 -18.68 -2.60
CA GLU A 293 1.97 -18.05 -3.76
C GLU A 293 0.99 -17.08 -4.45
N GLU A 294 -0.27 -17.48 -4.62
CA GLU A 294 -1.34 -16.65 -5.18
C GLU A 294 -1.75 -15.47 -4.30
N VAL A 295 -1.48 -15.51 -3.00
CA VAL A 295 -1.82 -14.44 -2.04
C VAL A 295 -0.66 -13.47 -1.83
N SER A 296 0.59 -13.92 -2.03
CA SER A 296 1.80 -13.14 -1.66
C SER A 296 2.24 -12.06 -2.64
N GLY A 297 1.64 -11.96 -3.84
CA GLY A 297 1.93 -10.93 -4.83
C GLY A 297 3.43 -10.70 -5.08
N CYS A 298 3.92 -9.47 -4.96
CA CYS A 298 5.34 -9.13 -5.19
C CYS A 298 6.31 -9.78 -4.18
N SER A 299 5.83 -10.16 -2.99
CA SER A 299 6.63 -10.94 -2.03
C SER A 299 6.76 -12.41 -2.44
N ALA A 300 6.12 -12.83 -3.53
CA ALA A 300 6.22 -14.17 -4.10
C ALA A 300 7.64 -14.56 -4.45
N ARG A 301 8.59 -13.64 -4.67
CA ARG A 301 10.00 -14.05 -4.89
C ARG A 301 10.62 -14.69 -3.65
N LEU A 302 10.47 -14.07 -2.48
CA LEU A 302 10.95 -14.65 -1.22
C LEU A 302 10.14 -15.91 -0.87
N VAL A 303 8.81 -15.86 -1.01
CA VAL A 303 7.94 -17.01 -0.72
C VAL A 303 8.23 -18.18 -1.67
N SER A 304 8.37 -17.96 -2.98
CA SER A 304 8.74 -19.00 -3.95
C SER A 304 10.15 -19.54 -3.75
N THR A 305 11.12 -18.73 -3.31
CA THR A 305 12.45 -19.26 -2.94
C THR A 305 12.41 -20.10 -1.66
N LEU A 306 11.54 -19.76 -0.69
CA LEU A 306 11.44 -20.48 0.58
C LEU A 306 10.54 -21.73 0.49
N VAL A 307 9.48 -21.68 -0.31
CA VAL A 307 8.50 -22.76 -0.49
C VAL A 307 8.87 -23.65 -1.68
N GLY A 308 9.42 -23.09 -2.76
CA GLY A 308 9.85 -23.82 -3.96
C GLY A 308 11.26 -24.44 -3.87
N GLY A 309 11.97 -24.21 -2.76
CA GLY A 309 13.34 -24.72 -2.52
C GLY A 309 13.47 -26.23 -2.30
N SER A 310 12.38 -27.01 -2.38
CA SER A 310 12.39 -28.46 -2.25
C SER A 310 12.00 -29.19 -3.55
N SER A 311 12.57 -28.76 -4.68
CA SER A 311 12.69 -29.61 -5.87
C SER A 311 14.18 -29.79 -6.21
N PRO A 312 14.71 -31.01 -6.30
CA PRO A 312 16.10 -31.22 -6.69
C PRO A 312 16.22 -30.98 -8.19
N PHE A 313 16.90 -29.90 -8.59
CA PHE A 313 17.46 -29.81 -9.94
C PHE A 313 18.55 -30.89 -10.10
N PRO A 314 18.50 -31.75 -11.13
CA PRO A 314 19.61 -32.62 -11.45
C PRO A 314 20.77 -31.81 -12.05
N ALA A 315 21.98 -32.12 -11.61
CA ALA A 315 23.21 -31.57 -12.16
C ALA A 315 23.50 -32.10 -13.58
N SER A 316 24.35 -31.36 -14.29
CA SER A 316 24.83 -31.48 -15.69
C SER A 316 23.97 -30.70 -16.70
N SER A 317 24.51 -29.81 -17.55
CA SER A 317 25.85 -29.69 -18.09
C SER A 317 26.16 -28.23 -18.49
N ALA A 318 27.44 -27.88 -18.45
CA ALA A 318 27.97 -26.61 -18.92
C ALA A 318 27.80 -26.46 -20.44
N ALA A 319 27.31 -25.31 -20.92
CA ALA A 319 27.61 -24.79 -22.25
C ALA A 319 27.29 -23.29 -22.37
N SER A 320 28.36 -22.50 -22.51
CA SER A 320 28.50 -21.29 -23.31
C SER A 320 27.40 -20.21 -23.28
N ILE A 321 27.74 -19.14 -22.57
CA ILE A 321 27.33 -17.77 -22.89
C ILE A 321 27.78 -17.45 -24.33
N SER A 322 26.84 -17.12 -25.21
CA SER A 322 27.13 -16.28 -26.38
C SER A 322 25.97 -15.33 -26.67
N SER A 323 26.38 -14.09 -26.88
CA SER A 323 25.62 -12.88 -27.16
C SER A 323 25.00 -12.86 -28.56
N SER A 324 23.77 -12.37 -28.70
CA SER A 324 23.32 -11.42 -29.74
C SER A 324 21.85 -11.08 -29.46
N SER A 325 21.45 -9.83 -29.18
CA SER A 325 21.26 -8.71 -30.11
C SER A 325 20.46 -9.06 -31.37
N ARG A 326 19.12 -8.95 -31.33
CA ARG A 326 18.33 -8.44 -32.46
C ARG A 326 16.87 -8.13 -32.10
N VAL A 327 16.51 -6.87 -32.34
CA VAL A 327 15.16 -6.33 -32.59
C VAL A 327 14.72 -6.78 -34.00
N PRO A 328 13.43 -7.09 -34.25
CA PRO A 328 12.48 -6.14 -34.88
C PRO A 328 11.05 -6.26 -34.30
N SER A 329 10.29 -5.21 -33.98
CA SER A 329 9.63 -4.17 -34.81
C SER A 329 8.69 -4.67 -35.93
N ALA A 330 7.38 -4.55 -35.64
CA ALA A 330 6.29 -4.00 -36.46
C ALA A 330 5.55 -4.83 -37.54
N ALA A 331 4.21 -4.78 -37.38
CA ALA A 331 3.13 -4.69 -38.37
C ALA A 331 2.76 -5.93 -39.22
N THR A 332 1.48 -6.34 -39.15
CA THR A 332 0.44 -5.95 -40.14
C THR A 332 -0.89 -6.70 -39.88
N ILE A 333 -1.96 -5.94 -40.14
CA ILE A 333 -3.40 -6.23 -40.05
C ILE A 333 -3.85 -7.24 -41.11
N SER A 334 -4.71 -8.20 -40.75
CA SER A 334 -5.80 -8.64 -41.65
C SER A 334 -6.94 -9.33 -40.89
N SER A 335 -8.11 -8.75 -41.05
CA SER A 335 -9.45 -9.22 -40.72
C SER A 335 -9.85 -10.52 -41.44
N SER A 336 -10.62 -11.39 -40.78
CA SER A 336 -11.89 -11.90 -41.34
C SER A 336 -12.65 -12.78 -40.35
N SER A 337 -13.92 -12.45 -40.21
CA SER A 337 -15.03 -13.18 -39.61
C SER A 337 -15.23 -14.61 -40.13
N ARG A 338 -15.64 -15.52 -39.25
CA ARG A 338 -16.75 -16.44 -39.55
C ARG A 338 -17.39 -17.03 -38.29
N VAL A 339 -18.68 -16.75 -38.16
CA VAL A 339 -19.63 -17.42 -37.28
C VAL A 339 -20.08 -18.71 -37.96
N SER A 340 -20.02 -19.84 -37.26
CA SER A 340 -20.92 -20.97 -37.47
C SER A 340 -20.96 -21.83 -36.22
N SER A 341 -22.09 -21.74 -35.52
CA SER A 341 -22.55 -22.65 -34.48
C SER A 341 -23.02 -23.97 -35.10
N THR A 342 -22.53 -25.10 -34.59
CA THR A 342 -23.28 -26.36 -34.56
C THR A 342 -22.87 -27.16 -33.33
N SER A 343 -23.86 -27.42 -32.49
CA SER A 343 -23.84 -28.26 -31.29
C SER A 343 -23.65 -29.74 -31.63
N SER A 344 -22.86 -30.48 -30.85
CA SER A 344 -23.35 -31.64 -30.06
C SER A 344 -22.21 -32.51 -29.52
N THR A 345 -22.47 -33.07 -28.33
CA THR A 345 -21.92 -34.31 -27.76
C THR A 345 -20.61 -34.23 -26.97
N THR A 346 -20.81 -34.02 -25.67
CA THR A 346 -20.06 -34.60 -24.55
C THR A 346 -19.43 -35.96 -24.86
N THR A 347 -18.11 -36.05 -24.78
CA THR A 347 -17.40 -37.26 -24.33
C THR A 347 -16.12 -36.83 -23.62
N THR A 348 -16.12 -37.10 -22.32
CA THR A 348 -15.00 -37.04 -21.38
C THR A 348 -13.85 -37.92 -21.86
N THR A 349 -12.68 -37.33 -22.13
CA THR A 349 -11.40 -38.04 -22.17
C THR A 349 -10.40 -37.31 -21.28
N SER A 350 -10.41 -37.72 -20.01
CA SER A 350 -9.39 -37.41 -19.02
C SER A 350 -8.04 -37.98 -19.47
N THR A 351 -7.16 -37.14 -19.99
CA THR A 351 -5.73 -37.46 -20.12
C THR A 351 -5.07 -37.12 -18.80
N SER A 352 -4.89 -38.15 -17.97
CA SER A 352 -4.11 -38.13 -16.75
C SER A 352 -2.63 -37.96 -17.08
N THR A 353 -2.13 -36.72 -17.10
CA THR A 353 -0.72 -36.47 -16.81
C THR A 353 -0.50 -36.75 -15.34
N SER A 354 0.00 -37.95 -15.06
CA SER A 354 0.46 -38.41 -13.76
C SER A 354 1.58 -37.50 -13.23
N ALA A 355 1.19 -36.47 -12.48
CA ALA A 355 2.07 -35.85 -11.50
C ALA A 355 2.33 -36.91 -10.43
N SER A 356 3.50 -37.53 -10.46
CA SER A 356 3.95 -38.45 -9.43
C SER A 356 4.03 -37.68 -8.11
N HIS A 357 2.96 -37.75 -7.34
CA HIS A 357 2.94 -37.47 -5.90
C HIS A 357 3.97 -38.40 -5.26
N LEU A 358 5.20 -37.90 -5.09
CA LEU A 358 6.13 -38.45 -4.12
C LEU A 358 5.43 -38.32 -2.76
N LYS A 359 5.11 -39.46 -2.15
CA LYS A 359 4.64 -39.51 -0.77
C LYS A 359 5.74 -38.90 0.09
N LEU A 360 5.57 -37.63 0.48
CA LEU A 360 6.33 -37.04 1.57
C LEU A 360 6.06 -37.90 2.80
N ASP A 361 7.12 -38.30 3.51
CA ASP A 361 6.99 -38.91 4.83
C ASP A 361 6.10 -38.01 5.70
N ASP A 362 5.22 -38.60 6.52
CA ASP A 362 4.26 -37.85 7.35
C ASP A 362 4.94 -36.75 8.21
N GLY A 363 6.21 -36.97 8.58
CA GLY A 363 7.05 -36.01 9.30
C GLY A 363 7.57 -34.83 8.44
N GLU A 364 7.74 -35.01 7.13
CA GLU A 364 8.11 -33.95 6.20
C GLU A 364 6.90 -33.11 5.81
N ALA A 365 5.73 -33.73 5.61
CA ALA A 365 4.48 -33.03 5.37
C ALA A 365 4.05 -32.13 6.54
N ALA A 366 4.24 -32.60 7.78
CA ALA A 366 3.97 -31.79 8.98
C ALA A 366 4.90 -30.56 9.08
N PHE A 367 6.11 -30.66 8.52
CA PHE A 367 7.09 -29.58 8.55
C PHE A 367 6.87 -28.55 7.46
N THR A 368 6.53 -28.99 6.25
CA THR A 368 6.12 -28.08 5.17
C THR A 368 4.88 -27.29 5.59
N GLN A 369 3.91 -27.92 6.26
CA GLN A 369 2.75 -27.21 6.81
C GLN A 369 3.15 -26.19 7.88
N ALA A 370 4.06 -26.53 8.79
CA ALA A 370 4.56 -25.59 9.80
C ALA A 370 5.30 -24.39 9.17
N LEU A 371 6.07 -24.61 8.11
CA LEU A 371 6.71 -23.53 7.34
C LEU A 371 5.68 -22.63 6.66
N VAL A 372 4.66 -23.20 6.02
CA VAL A 372 3.57 -22.42 5.41
C VAL A 372 2.86 -21.55 6.45
N THR A 373 2.58 -22.08 7.63
CA THR A 373 1.96 -21.33 8.74
C THR A 373 2.84 -20.17 9.22
N ILE A 374 4.17 -20.34 9.28
CA ILE A 374 5.10 -19.25 9.62
C ILE A 374 5.15 -18.18 8.52
N ILE A 375 5.20 -18.59 7.26
CA ILE A 375 5.24 -17.64 6.14
C ILE A 375 3.92 -16.85 6.07
N TYR A 376 2.79 -17.49 6.36
CA TYR A 376 1.52 -16.79 6.48
C TYR A 376 1.53 -15.76 7.63
N GLU A 377 2.07 -16.13 8.80
CA GLU A 377 2.21 -15.18 9.91
C GLU A 377 3.11 -14.00 9.52
N TYR A 378 4.21 -14.26 8.80
CA TYR A 378 5.03 -13.21 8.22
C TYR A 378 4.24 -12.28 7.31
N LEU A 379 3.47 -12.81 6.35
CA LEU A 379 2.65 -12.00 5.43
C LEU A 379 1.61 -11.16 6.17
N SER A 380 1.11 -11.62 7.32
CA SER A 380 0.15 -10.86 8.14
C SER A 380 0.80 -9.74 8.97
N VAL A 381 2.03 -9.94 9.46
CA VAL A 381 2.70 -9.01 10.39
C VAL A 381 3.70 -8.07 9.68
N GLY A 382 4.19 -8.45 8.50
CA GLY A 382 5.09 -7.64 7.68
C GLY A 382 6.49 -7.42 8.27
N LYS A 383 6.99 -8.38 9.08
CA LYS A 383 8.33 -8.33 9.67
C LYS A 383 9.15 -9.59 9.36
N PRO A 384 10.15 -9.53 8.45
CA PRO A 384 10.89 -10.71 8.00
C PRO A 384 11.79 -11.31 9.09
N GLN A 385 12.17 -10.50 10.09
CA GLN A 385 12.97 -10.96 11.24
C GLN A 385 12.26 -12.07 12.03
N ALA A 386 10.92 -12.08 12.05
CA ALA A 386 10.15 -13.11 12.74
C ALA A 386 10.37 -14.51 12.14
N ILE A 387 10.55 -14.62 10.82
CA ILE A 387 10.78 -15.91 10.13
C ILE A 387 12.02 -16.60 10.69
N THR A 388 13.12 -15.86 10.82
CA THR A 388 14.39 -16.44 11.30
C THR A 388 14.28 -16.94 12.74
N ASN A 389 13.57 -16.21 13.60
CA ASN A 389 13.31 -16.61 14.99
C ASN A 389 12.42 -17.86 15.06
N TRP A 390 11.37 -17.93 14.25
CA TRP A 390 10.48 -19.10 14.19
C TRP A 390 11.14 -20.34 13.60
N LEU A 391 11.97 -20.16 12.56
CA LEU A 391 12.74 -21.25 11.98
C LEU A 391 13.75 -21.80 13.00
N ALA A 392 14.43 -20.92 13.75
CA ALA A 392 15.31 -21.32 14.84
C ALA A 392 14.56 -22.07 15.95
N ALA A 393 13.36 -21.61 16.32
CA ALA A 393 12.50 -22.28 17.29
C ALA A 393 12.08 -23.68 16.82
N LEU A 394 11.63 -23.84 15.58
CA LEU A 394 11.27 -25.14 14.99
C LEU A 394 12.47 -26.10 14.89
N GLN A 395 13.62 -25.60 14.46
CA GLN A 395 14.86 -26.37 14.45
C GLN A 395 15.29 -26.77 15.87
N GLY A 396 15.05 -25.90 16.86
CA GLY A 396 15.20 -26.18 18.27
C GLY A 396 14.39 -27.40 18.71
N VAL A 397 13.08 -27.40 18.48
CA VAL A 397 12.20 -28.51 18.84
C VAL A 397 12.63 -29.82 18.18
N ARG A 398 13.04 -29.79 16.90
CA ARG A 398 13.55 -30.97 16.18
C ARG A 398 14.88 -31.49 16.74
N ARG A 399 15.82 -30.61 17.07
CA ARG A 399 17.11 -31.00 17.66
C ARG A 399 16.94 -31.55 19.08
N VAL A 400 15.97 -31.05 19.82
CA VAL A 400 15.56 -31.59 21.12
C VAL A 400 15.02 -33.01 20.95
N SER A 401 14.14 -33.27 19.95
CA SER A 401 13.65 -34.65 19.72
C SER A 401 14.73 -35.65 19.30
N VAL A 402 15.82 -35.19 18.66
CA VAL A 402 16.97 -36.03 18.25
C VAL A 402 18.07 -36.10 19.33
N LEU A 403 17.84 -35.51 20.52
CA LEU A 403 18.76 -35.63 21.67
C LEU A 403 20.17 -35.10 21.41
N SER A 404 20.28 -34.00 20.67
CA SER A 404 21.57 -33.34 20.44
C SER A 404 22.04 -32.58 21.69
N GLN A 405 23.28 -32.82 22.14
CA GLN A 405 23.89 -32.19 23.32
C GLN A 405 23.95 -30.66 23.29
N ARG A 406 23.77 -30.01 22.13
CA ARG A 406 23.81 -28.54 21.96
C ARG A 406 22.43 -27.87 21.98
N ALA A 407 21.36 -28.62 22.25
CA ALA A 407 19.99 -28.11 22.13
C ALA A 407 19.49 -27.27 23.34
N GLY A 408 20.25 -27.21 24.44
CA GLY A 408 19.81 -26.53 25.67
C GLY A 408 19.55 -25.03 25.50
N LEU A 409 20.35 -24.33 24.68
CA LEU A 409 20.16 -22.90 24.42
C LEU A 409 18.92 -22.63 23.57
N LEU A 410 18.61 -23.51 22.61
CA LEU A 410 17.42 -23.41 21.78
C LEU A 410 16.14 -23.64 22.60
N LEU A 411 16.19 -24.55 23.57
CA LEU A 411 15.11 -24.79 24.52
C LEU A 411 14.78 -23.53 25.35
N TRP A 412 15.82 -22.85 25.86
CA TRP A 412 15.68 -21.57 26.56
C TRP A 412 15.06 -20.48 25.68
N GLN A 413 15.49 -20.40 24.41
CA GLN A 413 14.92 -19.43 23.46
C GLN A 413 13.43 -19.66 23.24
N VAL A 414 13.00 -20.90 22.99
CA VAL A 414 11.56 -21.23 22.80
C VAL A 414 10.76 -20.92 24.05
N LYS A 415 11.28 -21.28 25.23
CA LYS A 415 10.64 -20.99 26.52
C LYS A 415 10.49 -19.49 26.79
N LEU A 416 11.53 -18.71 26.48
CA LEU A 416 11.51 -17.25 26.62
C LEU A 416 10.48 -16.62 25.67
N ILE A 417 10.45 -17.08 24.41
CA ILE A 417 9.47 -16.63 23.40
C ILE A 417 8.04 -16.92 23.87
N ALA A 418 7.77 -18.13 24.38
CA ALA A 418 6.45 -18.50 24.89
C ALA A 418 6.02 -17.66 26.11
N ARG A 419 6.93 -17.43 27.07
CA ARG A 419 6.67 -16.57 28.23
C ARG A 419 6.44 -15.11 27.83
N ALA A 420 7.27 -14.58 26.93
CA ALA A 420 7.14 -13.21 26.44
C ALA A 420 5.83 -13.03 25.66
N ALA A 421 5.46 -13.98 24.80
CA ALA A 421 4.22 -13.94 24.04
C ALA A 421 2.99 -13.98 24.97
N HIS A 422 2.99 -14.84 25.98
CA HIS A 422 1.92 -14.90 26.98
C HIS A 422 1.83 -13.61 27.80
N PHE A 423 2.97 -13.09 28.26
CA PHE A 423 3.04 -11.83 29.01
C PHE A 423 2.50 -10.64 28.20
N LEU A 424 2.91 -10.52 26.93
CA LEU A 424 2.40 -9.48 26.03
C LEU A 424 0.90 -9.64 25.77
N HIS A 425 0.39 -10.86 25.66
CA HIS A 425 -1.03 -11.09 25.46
C HIS A 425 -1.87 -10.64 26.67
N HIS A 426 -1.42 -10.92 27.90
CA HIS A 426 -2.10 -10.45 29.12
C HIS A 426 -2.08 -8.92 29.25
N LEU A 427 -0.99 -8.26 28.86
CA LEU A 427 -0.95 -6.80 28.81
C LEU A 427 -2.00 -6.26 27.82
N THR A 428 -2.10 -6.83 26.62
CA THR A 428 -3.08 -6.40 25.60
C THR A 428 -4.53 -6.74 25.97
N GLY A 429 -4.78 -7.83 26.70
CA GLY A 429 -6.12 -8.22 27.16
C GLY A 429 -6.63 -7.36 28.31
N SER A 430 -5.74 -6.85 29.16
CA SER A 430 -6.11 -5.92 30.23
C SER A 430 -6.49 -4.51 29.74
N SER A 431 -6.04 -4.11 28.55
CA SER A 431 -6.39 -2.83 27.92
C SER A 431 -7.72 -2.84 27.15
N SER A 432 -8.24 -4.00 26.75
CA SER A 432 -9.44 -4.07 25.90
C SER A 432 -10.78 -3.86 26.64
N GLU A 433 -10.83 -3.97 27.97
CA GLU A 433 -12.08 -3.81 28.73
C GLU A 433 -12.39 -2.37 29.17
N SER A 434 -11.48 -1.40 28.98
CA SER A 434 -11.65 -0.02 29.45
C SER A 434 -11.75 1.07 28.38
N ALA A 435 -11.65 0.73 27.09
CA ALA A 435 -11.60 1.71 25.98
C ALA A 435 -12.88 1.75 25.11
N ALA A 436 -14.05 1.52 25.69
CA ALA A 436 -15.34 1.75 25.04
C ALA A 436 -15.88 3.17 25.31
N SER A 437 -15.06 4.20 25.12
CA SER A 437 -15.50 5.58 24.84
C SER A 437 -14.28 6.49 24.64
N SER A 438 -14.42 7.43 23.71
CA SER A 438 -13.51 8.54 23.35
C SER A 438 -12.38 8.29 22.35
N GLU A 439 -12.28 9.27 21.46
CA GLU A 439 -11.69 9.30 20.12
C GLU A 439 -10.15 9.41 20.09
N GLU A 440 -9.60 9.15 18.90
CA GLU A 440 -8.36 9.72 18.35
C GLU A 440 -7.19 9.89 19.34
N SER A 441 -6.44 8.80 19.55
CA SER A 441 -5.04 8.92 19.96
C SER A 441 -4.13 8.02 19.14
N ILE A 442 -2.99 8.61 18.80
CA ILE A 442 -1.93 8.13 17.94
C ILE A 442 -1.18 7.02 18.68
N GLY A 443 -1.39 5.79 18.23
CA GLY A 443 -0.71 4.61 18.73
C GLY A 443 -1.55 3.40 18.39
N GLY A 444 -1.38 2.85 17.18
CA GLY A 444 -1.97 1.55 16.89
C GLY A 444 -1.58 0.60 18.00
N GLU A 445 -2.57 -0.04 18.63
CA GLU A 445 -2.34 -1.02 19.69
C GLU A 445 -1.21 -1.95 19.25
N PRO A 446 -0.22 -2.24 20.12
CA PRO A 446 0.86 -3.13 19.75
C PRO A 446 0.28 -4.52 19.51
N SER A 447 -0.11 -4.79 18.26
CA SER A 447 -0.48 -6.11 17.82
C SER A 447 0.73 -7.00 18.13
N PRO A 448 0.59 -8.01 19.01
CA PRO A 448 1.73 -8.80 19.41
C PRO A 448 2.37 -9.40 18.16
N LEU A 449 3.67 -9.16 17.99
CA LEU A 449 4.45 -9.58 16.81
C LEU A 449 4.56 -11.10 16.67
N ILE A 450 4.19 -11.81 17.74
CA ILE A 450 4.25 -13.26 17.88
C ILE A 450 2.85 -13.68 18.30
N SER A 451 2.22 -14.56 17.53
CA SER A 451 0.94 -15.14 17.93
C SER A 451 1.13 -15.99 19.20
N ALA A 452 0.39 -15.65 20.25
CA ALA A 452 0.44 -16.37 21.53
C ALA A 452 0.05 -17.85 21.35
N GLU A 453 -0.88 -18.14 20.44
CA GLU A 453 -1.33 -19.51 20.13
C GLU A 453 -0.23 -20.38 19.54
N GLN A 454 0.54 -19.87 18.58
CA GLN A 454 1.64 -20.65 17.99
C GLN A 454 2.76 -20.86 19.00
N ALA A 455 3.10 -19.83 19.77
CA ALA A 455 4.14 -19.93 20.80
C ALA A 455 3.74 -20.93 21.89
N LEU A 456 2.46 -20.95 22.26
CA LEU A 456 1.89 -21.92 23.20
C LEU A 456 1.86 -23.34 22.60
N SER A 457 1.51 -23.50 21.32
CA SER A 457 1.54 -24.81 20.65
C SER A 457 2.94 -25.42 20.60
N LEU A 458 3.98 -24.60 20.34
CA LEU A 458 5.37 -25.05 20.39
C LEU A 458 5.76 -25.44 21.82
N ASN A 459 5.40 -24.61 22.81
CA ASN A 459 5.69 -24.92 24.20
C ASN A 459 4.99 -26.22 24.63
N LYS A 460 3.74 -26.45 24.21
CA LYS A 460 2.99 -27.66 24.55
C LYS A 460 3.57 -28.90 23.89
N ARG A 461 4.09 -28.78 22.66
CA ARG A 461 4.80 -29.88 22.00
C ARG A 461 6.09 -30.25 22.74
N LEU A 462 6.82 -29.27 23.26
CA LEU A 462 7.98 -29.52 24.11
C LEU A 462 7.58 -30.17 25.45
N GLU A 463 6.49 -29.71 26.07
CA GLU A 463 5.96 -30.34 27.29
C GLU A 463 5.64 -31.82 27.08
N LEU A 464 4.93 -32.16 25.99
CA LEU A 464 4.61 -33.56 25.65
C LEU A 464 5.87 -34.41 25.44
N LEU A 465 6.91 -33.86 24.81
CA LEU A 465 8.20 -34.55 24.65
C LEU A 465 8.94 -34.72 25.98
N THR A 466 8.85 -33.74 26.88
CA THR A 466 9.44 -33.89 28.22
C THR A 466 8.67 -34.85 29.11
N ASP A 467 7.36 -34.97 28.91
CA ASP A 467 6.51 -35.88 29.68
C ASP A 467 6.81 -37.35 29.33
N THR A 468 7.14 -37.66 28.07
CA THR A 468 7.60 -39.01 27.70
C THR A 468 8.97 -39.35 28.28
N TRP A 469 9.88 -38.37 28.35
CA TRP A 469 11.19 -38.56 29.00
C TRP A 469 11.10 -38.63 30.52
N LEU A 470 9.99 -38.16 31.10
CA LEU A 470 9.84 -38.07 32.54
C LEU A 470 9.86 -39.45 33.20
N GLU A 471 9.24 -40.44 32.54
CA GLU A 471 9.24 -41.84 33.00
C GLU A 471 10.65 -42.46 32.95
N GLU A 472 11.43 -42.14 31.92
CA GLU A 472 12.77 -42.68 31.71
C GLU A 472 13.82 -42.06 32.65
N VAL A 473 13.61 -40.81 33.06
CA VAL A 473 14.62 -39.99 33.76
C VAL A 473 14.27 -39.78 35.24
N ARG A 474 13.20 -40.44 35.72
CA ARG A 474 12.72 -40.35 37.11
C ARG A 474 13.84 -40.53 38.14
N ASP A 475 14.69 -41.54 37.97
CA ASP A 475 15.75 -41.88 38.92
C ASP A 475 16.90 -40.86 38.91
N GLU A 476 17.14 -40.23 37.76
CA GLU A 476 18.19 -39.20 37.63
C GLU A 476 17.74 -37.87 38.23
N ILE A 477 16.45 -37.51 38.11
CA ILE A 477 15.88 -36.30 38.72
C ILE A 477 15.88 -36.42 40.24
N VAL A 478 15.53 -37.59 40.80
CA VAL A 478 15.60 -37.84 42.25
C VAL A 478 17.04 -37.71 42.76
N ARG A 479 18.02 -38.23 42.01
CA ARG A 479 19.44 -38.09 42.34
C ARG A 479 19.94 -36.64 42.25
N TYR A 480 19.47 -35.88 41.25
CA TYR A 480 19.77 -34.45 41.13
C TYR A 480 19.23 -33.66 42.32
N LEU A 481 18.00 -33.95 42.73
CA LEU A 481 17.36 -33.30 43.88
C LEU A 481 18.03 -33.61 45.22
N LYS A 482 18.62 -34.81 45.37
CA LYS A 482 19.43 -35.23 46.54
C LYS A 482 20.88 -34.70 46.52
N GLY A 483 21.25 -33.91 45.52
CA GLY A 483 22.59 -33.30 45.43
C GLY A 483 23.74 -34.26 45.10
N GLU A 484 23.47 -35.45 44.55
CA GLU A 484 24.52 -36.44 44.22
C GLU A 484 25.33 -36.03 42.98
N THR A 485 26.57 -35.53 43.15
CA THR A 485 27.41 -35.00 42.06
C THR A 485 28.24 -36.03 41.28
N GLU A 486 28.24 -37.31 41.68
CA GLU A 486 29.26 -38.27 41.26
C GLU A 486 29.00 -38.97 39.90
N LYS A 487 27.84 -38.79 39.26
CA LYS A 487 27.49 -39.46 37.99
C LYS A 487 27.07 -38.48 36.89
N GLN A 488 27.40 -38.82 35.65
CA GLN A 488 26.97 -38.05 34.47
C GLN A 488 25.44 -38.14 34.30
N TYR A 489 24.77 -36.98 34.29
CA TYR A 489 23.34 -36.89 33.99
C TYR A 489 23.09 -37.00 32.48
N SER A 490 21.99 -37.65 32.10
CA SER A 490 21.58 -37.73 30.70
C SER A 490 21.16 -36.35 30.15
N ALA A 491 21.33 -36.14 28.85
CA ALA A 491 20.84 -34.94 28.18
C ALA A 491 19.32 -34.73 28.40
N LYS A 492 18.55 -35.83 28.47
CA LYS A 492 17.12 -35.81 28.79
C LYS A 492 16.86 -35.16 30.15
N CYS A 493 17.67 -35.48 31.17
CA CYS A 493 17.58 -34.89 32.50
C CYS A 493 17.84 -33.38 32.46
N SER A 494 18.87 -32.95 31.74
CA SER A 494 19.15 -31.51 31.63
C SER A 494 18.00 -30.73 30.96
N PHE A 495 17.33 -31.31 29.97
CA PHE A 495 16.21 -30.66 29.28
C PHE A 495 14.93 -30.63 30.13
N THR A 496 14.63 -31.70 30.87
CA THR A 496 13.46 -31.73 31.77
C THR A 496 13.62 -30.74 32.92
N LEU A 497 14.83 -30.61 33.48
CA LEU A 497 15.16 -29.61 34.50
C LEU A 497 14.91 -28.18 34.01
N VAL A 498 15.40 -27.87 32.80
CA VAL A 498 15.22 -26.53 32.19
C VAL A 498 13.76 -26.23 31.89
N MET A 499 12.98 -27.19 31.35
CA MET A 499 11.56 -26.94 31.04
C MET A 499 10.71 -26.71 32.28
N ARG A 500 10.98 -27.45 33.36
CA ARG A 500 10.19 -27.39 34.61
C ARG A 500 10.67 -26.30 35.59
N ASP A 501 11.71 -25.53 35.25
CA ASP A 501 12.34 -24.50 36.11
C ASP A 501 12.79 -25.06 37.47
N LEU A 502 13.40 -26.25 37.48
CA LEU A 502 13.91 -26.82 38.73
C LEU A 502 15.12 -26.01 39.23
N PRO A 503 15.09 -25.50 40.48
CA PRO A 503 16.20 -24.75 41.04
C PRO A 503 17.41 -25.68 41.30
N LEU A 504 18.59 -25.07 41.47
CA LEU A 504 19.77 -25.79 41.94
C LEU A 504 19.50 -26.38 43.35
N PRO A 505 20.04 -27.57 43.69
CA PRO A 505 19.84 -28.20 45.00
C PRO A 505 20.25 -27.31 46.17
N VAL A 506 21.24 -26.43 45.99
CA VAL A 506 21.70 -25.47 47.00
C VAL A 506 20.63 -24.44 47.39
N ASN A 507 19.70 -24.13 46.48
CA ASN A 507 18.58 -23.22 46.75
C ASN A 507 17.39 -23.93 47.41
N LEU A 508 17.44 -25.26 47.46
CA LEU A 508 16.52 -26.10 48.23
C LEU A 508 17.23 -26.37 49.56
N ASN A 509 17.05 -25.51 50.56
CA ASN A 509 17.61 -25.73 51.90
C ASN A 509 17.27 -27.15 52.38
N GLU A 510 18.26 -28.04 52.43
CA GLU A 510 18.13 -29.39 52.97
C GLU A 510 18.29 -29.41 54.51
N PRO A 511 17.91 -30.50 55.22
CA PRO A 511 16.89 -31.53 54.91
C PRO A 511 16.09 -31.98 56.15
N GLU A 512 14.86 -32.48 55.99
CA GLU A 512 14.27 -33.52 56.88
C GLU A 512 12.86 -33.97 56.42
N GLY A 513 12.19 -33.22 55.55
CA GLY A 513 10.82 -33.51 55.12
C GLY A 513 10.68 -33.93 53.66
N TRP A 514 11.44 -34.92 53.18
CA TRP A 514 11.07 -35.59 51.90
C TRP A 514 9.99 -36.67 52.10
N SER A 515 9.53 -36.87 53.33
CA SER A 515 8.42 -37.77 53.69
C SER A 515 7.04 -37.15 53.47
N ASP A 516 6.94 -35.81 53.49
CA ASP A 516 5.66 -35.10 53.47
C ASP A 516 5.46 -34.35 52.15
N PRO A 517 4.43 -34.71 51.34
CA PRO A 517 4.19 -34.08 50.04
C PRO A 517 3.89 -32.58 50.13
N LEU A 518 3.38 -32.11 51.27
CA LEU A 518 3.07 -30.69 51.52
C LEU A 518 4.32 -29.85 51.78
N ALA A 519 5.34 -30.40 52.45
CA ALA A 519 6.58 -29.69 52.74
C ALA A 519 7.39 -29.46 51.46
N LEU A 520 7.45 -30.48 50.59
CA LEU A 520 8.04 -30.37 49.26
C LEU A 520 7.27 -29.36 48.39
N HIS A 521 5.94 -29.39 48.41
CA HIS A 521 5.12 -28.44 47.66
C HIS A 521 5.37 -26.98 48.12
N ALA A 522 5.51 -26.75 49.43
CA ALA A 522 5.80 -25.43 49.99
C ALA A 522 7.21 -24.93 49.62
N ALA A 523 8.22 -25.82 49.65
CA ALA A 523 9.58 -25.50 49.25
C ALA A 523 9.67 -25.15 47.75
N LEU A 524 9.02 -25.93 46.89
CA LEU A 524 8.97 -25.67 45.44
C LEU A 524 8.19 -24.40 45.09
N HIS A 525 7.13 -24.09 45.83
CA HIS A 525 6.39 -22.83 45.65
C HIS A 525 7.23 -21.61 46.07
N ARG A 526 8.01 -21.70 47.17
CA ARG A 526 8.96 -20.64 47.58
C ARG A 526 10.06 -20.42 46.53
N ALA A 527 10.49 -21.48 45.86
CA ALA A 527 11.46 -21.42 44.76
C ALA A 527 10.88 -20.92 43.42
N ARG A 528 9.60 -20.50 43.37
CA ARG A 528 8.90 -19.99 42.18
C ARG A 528 8.78 -20.99 41.03
N VAL A 529 8.73 -22.28 41.34
CA VAL A 529 8.46 -23.34 40.34
C VAL A 529 6.99 -23.26 39.88
N PRO A 530 6.68 -23.37 38.58
CA PRO A 530 5.30 -23.35 38.09
C PRO A 530 4.47 -24.52 38.67
N SER A 531 3.22 -24.25 39.07
CA SER A 531 2.33 -25.22 39.75
C SER A 531 2.10 -26.53 38.96
N ALA A 532 2.10 -26.45 37.62
CA ALA A 532 2.02 -27.61 36.74
C ALA A 532 3.23 -28.56 36.85
N ALA A 533 4.42 -28.03 37.16
CA ALA A 533 5.61 -28.84 37.44
C ALA A 533 5.56 -29.48 38.82
N ILE A 534 5.01 -28.77 39.80
CA ILE A 534 4.91 -29.26 41.18
C ILE A 534 4.00 -30.49 41.28
N SER A 535 2.83 -30.47 40.61
CA SER A 535 1.90 -31.62 40.61
C SER A 535 2.48 -32.86 39.93
N ALA A 536 3.26 -32.69 38.86
CA ALA A 536 3.93 -33.81 38.19
C ALA A 536 5.05 -34.39 39.07
N LEU A 537 5.88 -33.54 39.67
CA LEU A 537 6.96 -33.95 40.58
C LEU A 537 6.43 -34.62 41.86
N SER A 538 5.33 -34.12 42.43
CA SER A 538 4.73 -34.71 43.63
C SER A 538 4.12 -36.10 43.34
N LYS A 539 3.52 -36.30 42.16
CA LYS A 539 3.08 -37.64 41.75
C LYS A 539 4.27 -38.60 41.60
N MET A 540 5.36 -38.13 41.01
CA MET A 540 6.55 -38.96 40.78
C MET A 540 7.32 -39.36 42.05
N LEU A 541 7.41 -38.46 43.02
CA LEU A 541 8.18 -38.68 44.25
C LEU A 541 7.43 -39.54 45.29
N PHE A 542 6.10 -39.59 45.21
CA PHE A 542 5.25 -40.29 46.20
C PHE A 542 4.45 -41.48 45.64
N GLN A 543 4.60 -41.83 44.36
CA GLN A 543 4.08 -43.09 43.76
C GLN A 543 5.11 -44.23 43.73
N SER A 544 6.23 -44.12 44.45
CA SER A 544 7.15 -45.25 44.71
C SER A 544 6.75 -45.99 45.96
#